data_AF-A0A957VQL2-F1
#
_entry.id   AF-A0A957VQL2-F1
#
_cell.length_a   1.000
_cell.length_b   1.000
_cell.length_c   1.000
_cell.angle_alpha   90.00
_cell.angle_beta   90.00
_cell.angle_gamma   90.00
#
_symmetry.space_group_name_H-M   'P 1'
#
loop_
_entity.id
_entity.type
_entity.pdbx_description
1 polymer ?
#
loop_
_entity_poly.entity_id
_entity_poly.type
_entity_poly.pdbx_seq_one_letter_code
_entity_poly.pdbx_strand_id
1 'polypeptide(L)'
;ACTQKPTAGLIGGSMLANFPVRLVGMVASKDEARYATGVADSGAEKLGGRGDFLLVTKGATTRFQAAWLAPSDLVEIRNSGEPQMDTDKHR
;
A
#
# COMPACT_ATOMS: atom_id res chain seq x y z
N ALA A 1 -2.15 -5.39 -5.09
CA ALA A 1 -0.95 -5.19 -5.94
C ALA A 1 -0.08 -4.11 -5.31
N CYS A 2 1.24 -4.20 -5.46
CA CYS A 2 2.20 -3.22 -4.94
C CYS A 2 3.19 -2.85 -6.06
N THR A 3 3.56 -1.57 -6.17
CA THR A 3 4.54 -1.10 -7.16
C THR A 3 5.33 0.09 -6.60
N GLN A 4 6.60 0.18 -7.00
CA GLN A 4 7.47 1.34 -6.72
C GLN A 4 7.53 2.34 -7.89
N LYS A 5 6.91 2.00 -9.04
CA LYS A 5 6.88 2.86 -10.22
C LYS A 5 5.44 3.07 -10.67
N PRO A 6 4.71 3.98 -10.02
CA PRO A 6 3.34 4.28 -10.39
C PRO A 6 3.30 5.08 -11.69
N THR A 7 3.25 4.38 -12.84
CA THR A 7 3.12 5.01 -14.16
C THR A 7 1.71 4.84 -14.72
N ALA A 8 1.28 5.73 -15.63
CA ALA A 8 -0.01 5.64 -16.29
C ALA A 8 -0.23 4.31 -17.05
N GLY A 9 0.84 3.73 -17.62
CA GLY A 9 0.78 2.44 -18.31
C GLY A 9 0.62 1.25 -17.35
N LEU A 10 1.13 1.36 -16.12
CA LEU A 10 1.01 0.32 -15.09
C LEU A 10 -0.31 0.44 -14.32
N ILE A 11 -0.74 1.67 -14.04
CA ILE A 11 -1.99 1.99 -13.37
C ILE A 11 -3.03 2.32 -14.45
N GLY A 12 -3.46 1.30 -15.18
CA GLY A 12 -4.50 1.43 -16.19
C GLY A 12 -5.88 1.76 -15.61
N GLY A 13 -6.80 2.24 -16.47
CA GLY A 13 -8.17 2.64 -16.07
C GLY A 13 -9.00 1.55 -15.39
N SER A 14 -8.78 0.27 -15.74
CA SER A 14 -9.43 -0.88 -15.10
C SER A 14 -8.93 -1.14 -13.67
N MET A 15 -7.67 -0.81 -13.37
CA MET A 15 -7.11 -0.91 -12.03
C MET A 15 -7.62 0.26 -11.16
N LEU A 16 -7.79 1.44 -11.75
CA LEU A 16 -8.41 2.59 -11.08
C LEU A 16 -9.88 2.35 -10.72
N ALA A 17 -10.62 1.63 -11.56
CA ALA A 17 -12.04 1.35 -11.35
C ALA A 17 -12.31 0.29 -10.26
N ASN A 18 -11.41 -0.70 -10.09
CA ASN A 18 -11.67 -1.88 -9.24
C ASN A 18 -10.99 -1.86 -7.86
N PHE A 19 -10.05 -0.93 -7.61
CA PHE A 19 -9.36 -0.81 -6.33
C PHE A 19 -9.65 0.55 -5.68
N PRO A 20 -10.77 0.68 -4.93
CA PRO A 20 -11.23 1.96 -4.38
C PRO A 20 -10.44 2.43 -3.15
N VAL A 21 -9.59 1.56 -2.58
CA VAL A 21 -8.72 1.84 -1.44
C VAL A 21 -7.26 1.76 -1.89
N ARG A 22 -6.48 2.81 -1.64
CA ARG A 22 -5.05 2.88 -1.98
C ARG A 22 -4.24 3.41 -0.81
N LEU A 23 -3.09 2.80 -0.57
CA LEU A 23 -2.06 3.32 0.32
C LEU A 23 -0.92 3.83 -0.54
N VAL A 24 -0.62 5.11 -0.45
CA VAL A 24 0.37 5.78 -1.31
C VAL A 24 1.42 6.46 -0.43
N GLY A 25 2.66 6.03 -0.55
CA GLY A 25 3.81 6.65 0.11
C GLY A 25 4.37 7.81 -0.71
N MET A 26 5.52 8.36 -0.27
CA MET A 26 6.22 9.42 -0.99
C MET A 26 6.53 9.02 -2.44
N VAL A 27 6.22 9.91 -3.37
CA VAL A 27 6.50 9.77 -4.81
C VAL A 27 7.35 10.96 -5.30
N ALA A 28 7.95 10.83 -6.48
CA ALA A 28 8.92 11.81 -6.96
C ALA A 28 8.30 13.08 -7.55
N SER A 29 7.05 13.02 -8.02
CA SER A 29 6.40 14.13 -8.71
C SER A 29 4.89 14.18 -8.52
N LYS A 30 4.30 15.34 -8.82
CA LYS A 30 2.84 15.53 -8.86
C LYS A 30 2.13 14.60 -9.82
N ASP A 31 2.74 14.30 -10.96
CA ASP A 31 2.15 13.38 -11.95
C ASP A 31 2.12 11.96 -11.40
N GLU A 32 3.21 11.50 -10.79
CA GLU A 32 3.24 10.20 -10.08
C GLU A 32 2.23 10.17 -8.93
N ALA A 33 2.08 11.28 -8.19
CA ALA A 33 1.08 11.40 -7.13
C ALA A 33 -0.33 11.21 -7.69
N ARG A 34 -0.64 11.85 -8.82
CA ARG A 34 -1.93 11.72 -9.49
C ARG A 34 -2.16 10.29 -9.98
N TYR A 35 -1.17 9.64 -10.57
CA TYR A 35 -1.32 8.26 -11.03
C TYR A 35 -1.49 7.27 -9.87
N ALA A 36 -0.67 7.40 -8.82
CA ALA A 36 -0.71 6.51 -7.67
C ALA A 36 -2.00 6.65 -6.86
N THR A 37 -2.48 7.88 -6.64
CA THR A 37 -3.68 8.15 -5.83
C THR A 37 -4.96 8.10 -6.64
N GLY A 38 -4.91 8.43 -7.93
CA GLY A 38 -6.08 8.71 -8.76
C GLY A 38 -6.76 10.05 -8.44
N VAL A 39 -6.12 10.91 -7.66
CA VAL A 39 -6.65 12.22 -7.22
C VAL A 39 -5.67 13.32 -7.65
N ALA A 40 -6.18 14.41 -8.23
CA ALA A 40 -5.36 15.57 -8.57
C ALA A 40 -4.92 16.30 -7.28
N ASP A 41 -3.68 16.79 -7.26
CA ASP A 41 -3.10 17.52 -6.12
C ASP A 41 -3.22 16.80 -4.77
N SER A 42 -3.09 15.47 -4.77
CA SER A 42 -3.18 14.65 -3.55
C SER A 42 -2.07 14.95 -2.52
N GLY A 43 -0.96 15.54 -2.95
CA GLY A 43 0.16 15.92 -2.11
C GLY A 43 1.11 14.77 -1.74
N ALA A 44 0.97 13.61 -2.39
CA ALA A 44 1.83 12.46 -2.14
C ALA A 44 3.32 12.75 -2.42
N GLU A 45 3.62 13.68 -3.33
CA GLU A 45 4.99 14.14 -3.64
C GLU A 45 5.63 14.99 -2.52
N LYS A 46 4.84 15.36 -1.50
CA LYS A 46 5.26 16.17 -0.35
C LYS A 46 5.35 15.37 0.95
N LEU A 47 5.12 14.06 0.90
CA LEU A 47 5.25 13.19 2.06
C LEU A 47 6.71 13.10 2.48
N GLY A 48 6.95 12.89 3.78
CA GLY A 48 8.29 12.83 4.37
C GLY A 48 9.02 11.49 4.18
N GLY A 49 8.41 10.52 3.49
CA GLY A 49 8.90 9.16 3.41
C GLY A 49 8.84 8.43 4.76
N ARG A 50 9.60 7.33 4.91
CA ARG A 50 9.79 6.61 6.19
C ARG A 50 8.49 6.27 6.94
N GLY A 51 7.46 5.82 6.23
CA GLY A 51 6.18 5.48 6.84
C GLY A 51 5.12 6.58 6.76
N ASP A 52 5.40 7.73 6.17
CA ASP A 52 4.39 8.76 5.91
C ASP A 52 3.61 8.43 4.63
N PHE A 53 2.29 8.20 4.76
CA PHE A 53 1.43 7.69 3.69
C PHE A 53 0.11 8.48 3.60
N LEU A 54 -0.49 8.42 2.41
CA LEU A 54 -1.89 8.76 2.18
C LEU A 54 -2.72 7.48 2.02
N LEU A 55 -3.79 7.38 2.78
CA LEU A 55 -4.92 6.49 2.52
C LEU A 55 -5.90 7.23 1.60
N VAL A 56 -6.17 6.65 0.43
CA VAL A 56 -7.16 7.17 -0.51
C VAL A 56 -8.36 6.24 -0.52
N THR A 57 -9.54 6.74 -0.16
CA THR A 57 -10.79 5.99 -0.22
C THR A 57 -11.91 6.86 -0.76
N LYS A 58 -12.64 6.39 -1.77
CA LYS A 58 -13.77 7.12 -2.38
C LYS A 58 -13.45 8.58 -2.75
N GLY A 59 -12.22 8.84 -3.21
CA GLY A 59 -11.72 10.17 -3.56
C GLY A 59 -11.26 11.06 -2.39
N ALA A 60 -11.51 10.65 -1.14
CA ALA A 60 -10.98 11.31 0.04
C ALA A 60 -9.58 10.80 0.38
N THR A 61 -8.71 11.70 0.84
CA THR A 61 -7.35 11.37 1.28
C THR A 61 -7.21 11.57 2.79
N THR A 62 -6.48 10.67 3.45
CA THR A 62 -6.16 10.76 4.88
C THR A 62 -4.69 10.47 5.05
N ARG A 63 -3.94 11.42 5.62
CA ARG A 63 -2.50 11.24 5.90
C ARG A 63 -2.31 10.52 7.22
N PHE A 64 -1.43 9.53 7.24
CA PHE A 64 -1.14 8.74 8.44
C PHE A 64 0.32 8.27 8.43
N GLN A 65 0.80 7.88 9.61
CA GLN A 65 2.10 7.25 9.79
C GLN A 65 1.91 5.74 9.94
N ALA A 66 2.49 4.97 9.02
CA ALA A 66 2.53 3.51 9.09
C ALA A 66 3.47 3.05 10.21
N ALA A 67 3.08 1.97 10.89
CA ALA A 67 3.93 1.32 11.88
C ALA A 67 5.19 0.74 11.20
N TRP A 68 6.32 0.88 11.87
CA TRP A 68 7.57 0.25 11.47
C TRP A 68 7.72 -1.08 12.19
N LEU A 69 8.06 -2.13 11.44
CA LEU A 69 8.40 -3.44 11.99
C LEU A 69 9.88 -3.71 11.73
N ALA A 70 10.63 -4.05 12.77
CA ALA A 70 12.01 -4.50 12.63
C ALA A 70 12.05 -5.93 12.05
N PRO A 71 13.16 -6.33 11.42
CA PRO A 71 13.30 -7.70 10.91
C PRO A 71 13.12 -8.79 11.99
N SER A 72 13.49 -8.50 13.24
CA SER A 72 13.26 -9.39 14.40
C SER A 72 11.78 -9.64 14.66
N ASP A 73 10.96 -8.58 14.56
CA ASP A 73 9.52 -8.63 14.84
C ASP A 73 8.82 -9.57 13.85
N LEU A 74 9.29 -9.62 12.59
CA LEU A 74 8.77 -10.55 11.59
C LEU A 74 9.05 -12.01 11.93
N VAL A 75 10.22 -12.32 12.50
CA VAL A 75 10.57 -13.67 12.93
C VAL A 75 9.70 -14.09 14.11
N GLU A 76 9.52 -13.19 15.07
CA GLU A 76 8.65 -13.42 16.23
C GLU A 76 7.19 -13.65 15.82
N ILE A 77 6.64 -12.79 14.95
CA ILE A 77 5.26 -12.93 14.44
C ILE A 77 5.09 -14.26 13.71
N ARG A 78 6.02 -14.64 12.83
CA ARG A 78 5.95 -15.92 12.12
C ARG A 78 5.96 -17.11 13.08
N ASN A 79 6.81 -17.07 14.10
CA ASN A 79 6.94 -18.17 15.07
C ASN A 79 5.75 -18.23 16.04
N SER A 80 5.07 -17.10 16.29
CA SER A 80 3.86 -17.05 17.11
C SER A 80 2.61 -17.62 16.42
N GLY A 81 2.68 -17.83 15.10
CA GLY A 81 1.53 -18.20 14.26
C GLY A 81 1.61 -19.59 13.64
N GLU A 82 2.18 -20.61 14.32
CA GLU A 82 2.16 -21.97 13.77
C GLU A 82 0.73 -22.40 13.44
N PRO A 83 0.41 -22.68 12.16
CA PRO A 83 -0.82 -23.34 11.81
C PRO A 83 -0.69 -24.80 12.21
N GLN A 84 -1.58 -25.26 13.11
CA GLN A 84 -1.75 -26.68 13.37
C GLN A 84 -2.24 -27.33 12.07
N MET A 85 -1.31 -27.90 11.30
CA MET A 85 -1.67 -28.69 10.12
C MET A 85 -2.45 -29.90 10.61
N ASP A 86 -3.76 -29.90 10.37
CA ASP A 86 -4.60 -31.06 10.54
C ASP A 86 -4.15 -32.13 9.55
N THR A 87 -3.39 -33.11 10.05
CA THR A 87 -2.88 -34.24 9.27
C THR A 87 -3.92 -35.32 9.01
N ASP A 88 -5.22 -35.09 9.25
CA ASP A 88 -6.22 -36.16 9.22
C ASP A 88 -7.35 -35.94 8.19
N LYS A 89 -7.04 -35.99 6.89
CA LYS A 89 -8.08 -36.11 5.83
C LYS A 89 -7.69 -36.95 4.62
N HIS A 90 -7.13 -38.15 4.83
CA HIS A 90 -7.22 -39.22 3.83
C HIS A 90 -7.48 -40.56 4.55
N ARG A 91 -8.77 -40.78 4.85
CA ARG A 91 -9.34 -42.10 5.10
C ARG A 91 -10.51 -42.29 4.15
#